data_AF-A0AAQ1F3B3-F1
#
_entry.id   AF-A0AAQ1F3B3-F1
#
_cell.length_a   1.000
_cell.length_b   1.000
_cell.length_c   1.000
_cell.angle_alpha   90.00
_cell.angle_beta   90.00
_cell.angle_gamma   90.00
#
_symmetry.space_group_name_H-M   'P 1'
#
loop_
_entity.id
_entity.type
_entity.pdbx_description
1 polymer ?
#
loop_
_entity_poly.entity_id
_entity_poly.type
_entity_poly.pdbx_seq_one_letter_code
_entity_poly.pdbx_strand_id
1 'polypeptide(L)'
;MIERLFRQLLEWAAGHHDEGRYSPVGIGFHWVMAGLVIFQLGWGWWMGRQPVGGAMMAAYDLHFAIGVLMLILVIGRLSWRLLAPDLINDADKPGWESMAAHVTHYVFYICLFGLPLSGWAMISATDRTRQLETLGFIKWPLLPLQDLSNTQLWAIEAAAEWMHWGLVITLLLMIPIHAGAALKHHLIDRDDVFHAMLPVVPLLRPKRTRWQRRWRALEKRVASTARTLWRGLLGPKAI
;
A
#
# COMPACT_ATOMS: atom_id res chain seq x y z
N MET A 1 -13.37 -25.65 -17.31
CA MET A 1 -12.23 -25.04 -18.04
C MET A 1 -11.60 -23.90 -17.25
N ILE A 2 -12.36 -22.88 -16.86
CA ILE A 2 -11.89 -21.71 -16.09
C ILE A 2 -11.21 -22.13 -14.77
N GLU A 3 -11.81 -23.03 -13.99
CA GLU A 3 -11.21 -23.51 -12.73
C GLU A 3 -9.83 -24.17 -12.91
N ARG A 4 -9.63 -24.90 -14.02
CA ARG A 4 -8.35 -25.56 -14.31
C ARG A 4 -7.28 -24.52 -14.64
N LEU A 5 -7.62 -23.51 -15.45
CA LEU A 5 -6.72 -22.39 -15.76
C LEU A 5 -6.36 -21.60 -14.51
N PHE A 6 -7.34 -21.37 -13.63
CA PHE A 6 -7.13 -20.65 -12.38
C PHE A 6 -6.19 -21.41 -11.44
N ARG A 7 -6.37 -22.73 -11.27
CA ARG A 7 -5.45 -23.56 -10.47
C ARG A 7 -4.04 -23.57 -11.05
N GLN A 8 -3.90 -23.73 -12.37
CA GLN A 8 -2.60 -23.68 -13.05
C GLN A 8 -1.88 -22.34 -12.84
N LEU A 9 -2.63 -21.24 -12.85
CA LEU A 9 -2.09 -19.91 -12.59
C LEU A 9 -1.60 -19.77 -11.13
N LEU A 10 -2.36 -20.27 -10.16
CA LEU A 10 -1.96 -20.24 -8.75
C LEU A 10 -0.78 -21.16 -8.45
N GLU A 11 -0.72 -22.34 -9.08
CA GLU A 11 0.42 -23.27 -9.00
C GLU A 11 1.67 -22.65 -9.62
N TRP A 12 1.54 -21.99 -10.77
CA TRP A 12 2.63 -21.24 -11.40
C TRP A 12 3.13 -20.09 -10.50
N ALA A 13 2.21 -19.37 -9.84
CA ALA A 13 2.57 -18.33 -8.89
C ALA A 13 3.30 -18.93 -7.67
N ALA A 14 2.83 -20.06 -7.16
CA ALA A 14 3.46 -20.79 -6.04
C ALA A 14 4.90 -21.21 -6.36
N GLY A 15 5.19 -21.64 -7.59
CA GLY A 15 6.54 -22.04 -8.00
C GLY A 15 7.58 -20.91 -7.87
N HIS A 16 7.18 -19.65 -8.00
CA HIS A 16 8.09 -18.52 -7.77
C HIS A 16 8.42 -18.33 -6.28
N HIS A 17 7.54 -18.79 -5.40
CA HIS A 17 7.70 -18.65 -3.95
C HIS A 17 8.72 -19.66 -3.40
N ASP A 18 8.78 -20.85 -4.02
CA ASP A 18 9.82 -21.86 -3.74
C ASP A 18 11.22 -21.33 -4.07
N GLU A 19 11.31 -20.39 -5.01
CA GLU A 19 12.53 -19.66 -5.35
C GLU A 19 12.76 -18.41 -4.49
N GLY A 20 11.95 -18.16 -3.46
CA GLY A 20 12.07 -17.01 -2.55
C GLY A 20 11.66 -15.67 -3.16
N ARG A 21 10.74 -15.67 -4.13
CA ARG A 21 10.29 -14.46 -4.84
C ARG A 21 8.79 -14.32 -4.88
N TYR A 22 8.32 -13.08 -4.98
CA TYR A 22 6.92 -12.85 -5.33
C TYR A 22 6.67 -13.23 -6.80
N SER A 23 5.45 -13.69 -7.08
CA SER A 23 5.00 -13.86 -8.47
C SER A 23 5.19 -12.58 -9.29
N PRO A 24 5.52 -12.68 -10.60
CA PRO A 24 5.67 -11.52 -11.48
C PRO A 24 4.45 -10.59 -11.51
N VAL A 25 3.25 -11.15 -11.33
CA VAL A 25 2.00 -10.39 -11.19
C VAL A 25 2.03 -9.49 -9.95
N GLY A 26 2.45 -10.02 -8.80
CA GLY A 26 2.58 -9.24 -7.57
C GLY A 26 3.62 -8.12 -7.67
N ILE A 27 4.75 -8.41 -8.31
CA ILE A 27 5.81 -7.44 -8.61
C ILE A 27 5.29 -6.33 -9.53
N GLY A 28 4.58 -6.70 -10.60
CA GLY A 28 3.96 -5.77 -11.54
C GLY A 28 2.99 -4.82 -10.84
N PHE A 29 2.06 -5.35 -10.04
CA PHE A 29 1.16 -4.53 -9.22
C PHE A 29 1.92 -3.56 -8.32
N HIS A 30 2.95 -4.03 -7.61
CA HIS A 30 3.71 -3.18 -6.70
C HIS A 30 4.36 -1.98 -7.42
N TRP A 31 5.13 -2.23 -8.49
CA TRP A 31 5.88 -1.17 -9.16
C TRP A 31 5.02 -0.22 -9.98
N VAL A 32 3.97 -0.73 -10.65
CA VAL A 32 3.00 0.12 -11.36
C VAL A 32 2.31 1.05 -10.36
N MET A 33 1.82 0.50 -9.24
CA MET A 33 1.17 1.32 -8.22
C MET A 33 2.14 2.30 -7.56
N ALA A 34 3.38 1.90 -7.27
CA ALA A 34 4.40 2.81 -6.73
C ALA A 34 4.66 3.98 -7.67
N GLY A 35 4.80 3.73 -8.98
CA GLY A 35 4.95 4.78 -9.99
C GLY A 35 3.75 5.73 -10.03
N LEU A 36 2.52 5.19 -10.02
CA LEU A 36 1.29 5.99 -9.99
C LEU A 36 1.14 6.82 -8.72
N VAL A 37 1.52 6.28 -7.55
CA VAL A 37 1.53 7.01 -6.28
C VAL A 37 2.46 8.21 -6.35
N ILE A 38 3.71 8.02 -6.79
CA ILE A 38 4.69 9.10 -6.89
C ILE A 38 4.22 10.16 -7.90
N PHE A 39 3.67 9.73 -9.03
CA PHE A 39 3.05 10.63 -10.00
C PHE A 39 1.92 11.43 -9.34
N GLN A 40 0.97 10.78 -8.64
CA GLN A 40 -0.18 11.46 -8.04
C GLN A 40 0.21 12.45 -6.94
N LEU A 41 1.24 12.15 -6.15
CA LEU A 41 1.76 13.09 -5.15
C LEU A 41 2.32 14.36 -5.82
N GLY A 42 3.11 14.20 -6.88
CA GLY A 42 3.65 15.33 -7.63
C GLY A 42 2.57 16.10 -8.39
N TRP A 43 1.67 15.37 -9.07
CA TRP A 43 0.57 15.93 -9.85
C TRP A 43 -0.42 16.69 -8.96
N GLY A 44 -0.85 16.10 -7.84
CA GLY A 44 -1.76 16.76 -6.89
C GLY A 44 -1.16 18.05 -6.32
N TRP A 45 0.14 18.05 -6.00
CA TRP A 45 0.85 19.24 -5.54
C TRP A 45 0.92 20.35 -6.61
N TRP A 46 1.17 19.99 -7.87
CA TRP A 46 1.20 20.93 -8.99
C TRP A 46 -0.19 21.45 -9.37
N MET A 47 -1.18 20.56 -9.37
CA MET A 47 -2.59 20.84 -9.67
C MET A 47 -3.16 21.90 -8.74
N GLY A 48 -2.89 21.79 -7.43
CA GLY A 48 -3.36 22.76 -6.43
C GLY A 48 -2.77 24.17 -6.56
N ARG A 49 -1.85 24.40 -7.50
CA ARG A 49 -1.23 25.71 -7.81
C ARG A 49 -1.68 26.29 -9.13
N GLN A 50 -2.55 25.59 -9.88
CA GLN A 50 -3.04 26.10 -11.14
C GLN A 50 -3.95 27.31 -10.92
N PRO A 51 -3.88 28.34 -11.79
CA PRO A 51 -4.84 29.43 -11.76
C PRO A 51 -6.23 28.89 -12.12
N VAL A 52 -7.27 29.53 -11.56
CA VAL A 52 -8.66 29.19 -11.85
C VAL A 52 -8.91 29.26 -13.36
N GLY A 53 -9.42 28.17 -13.93
CA GLY A 53 -9.70 28.07 -15.35
C GLY A 53 -9.71 26.63 -15.87
N GLY A 54 -9.82 26.47 -17.19
CA GLY A 54 -9.93 25.15 -17.83
C GLY A 54 -8.73 24.22 -17.56
N ALA A 55 -7.52 24.77 -17.47
CA ALA A 55 -6.31 23.98 -17.18
C ALA A 55 -6.35 23.36 -15.77
N MET A 56 -6.84 24.09 -14.77
CA MET A 56 -7.07 23.56 -13.44
C MET A 56 -8.08 22.41 -13.49
N MET A 57 -9.22 22.60 -14.17
CA MET A 57 -10.26 21.57 -14.28
C MET A 57 -9.74 20.29 -14.94
N ALA A 58 -9.01 20.42 -16.05
CA ALA A 58 -8.39 19.28 -16.72
C ALA A 58 -7.37 18.54 -15.83
N ALA A 59 -6.64 19.28 -14.98
CA ALA A 59 -5.72 18.67 -14.03
C ALA A 59 -6.45 17.88 -12.94
N TYR A 60 -7.59 18.38 -12.44
CA TYR A 60 -8.47 17.64 -11.51
C TYR A 60 -9.09 16.41 -12.16
N ASP A 61 -9.51 16.49 -13.44
CA ASP A 61 -10.05 15.34 -14.17
C ASP A 61 -9.00 14.23 -14.32
N LEU A 62 -7.76 14.58 -14.68
CA LEU A 62 -6.67 13.60 -14.76
C LEU A 62 -6.35 13.00 -13.39
N HIS A 63 -6.30 13.83 -12.35
CA HIS A 63 -6.06 13.38 -10.98
C HIS A 63 -7.13 12.39 -10.52
N PHE A 64 -8.41 12.69 -10.79
CA PHE A 64 -9.53 11.81 -10.48
C PHE A 64 -9.45 10.50 -11.28
N ALA A 65 -9.23 10.57 -12.59
CA ALA A 65 -9.16 9.40 -13.46
C ALA A 65 -8.07 8.41 -13.03
N ILE A 66 -6.88 8.92 -12.67
CA ILE A 66 -5.79 8.09 -12.16
C ILE A 66 -6.11 7.58 -10.74
N GLY A 67 -6.81 8.36 -9.92
CA GLY A 67 -7.32 7.90 -8.62
C GLY A 67 -8.24 6.69 -8.74
N VAL A 68 -9.19 6.73 -9.69
CA VAL A 68 -10.06 5.58 -9.99
C VAL A 68 -9.26 4.39 -10.52
N LEU A 69 -8.30 4.60 -11.42
CA LEU A 69 -7.40 3.54 -11.88
C LEU A 69 -6.65 2.89 -10.70
N MET A 70 -6.12 3.70 -9.78
CA MET A 70 -5.46 3.20 -8.57
C MET A 70 -6.42 2.39 -7.68
N LEU A 71 -7.68 2.81 -7.55
CA LEU A 71 -8.70 2.06 -6.81
C LEU A 71 -8.93 0.67 -7.43
N ILE A 72 -9.02 0.59 -8.75
CA ILE A 72 -9.15 -0.70 -9.47
C ILE A 72 -7.90 -1.56 -9.26
N LEU A 73 -6.71 -0.97 -9.37
CA LEU A 73 -5.44 -1.68 -9.21
C LEU A 73 -5.25 -2.19 -7.77
N VAL A 74 -5.63 -1.42 -6.74
CA VAL A 74 -5.51 -1.87 -5.34
C VAL A 74 -6.49 -3.01 -5.04
N ILE A 75 -7.70 -2.99 -5.62
CA ILE A 75 -8.65 -4.12 -5.55
C ILE A 75 -8.00 -5.35 -6.19
N GLY A 76 -7.49 -5.22 -7.42
CA GLY A 76 -6.83 -6.32 -8.12
C GLY A 76 -5.62 -6.87 -7.34
N ARG A 77 -4.80 -5.99 -6.76
CA ARG A 77 -3.66 -6.36 -5.93
C ARG A 77 -4.09 -7.08 -4.66
N LEU A 78 -5.13 -6.61 -3.98
CA LEU A 78 -5.66 -7.25 -2.78
C LEU A 78 -6.25 -8.63 -3.11
N SER A 79 -7.05 -8.73 -4.17
CA SER A 79 -7.56 -10.01 -4.66
C SER A 79 -6.43 -10.98 -4.98
N TRP A 80 -5.38 -10.53 -5.69
CA TRP A 80 -4.21 -11.36 -5.97
C TRP A 80 -3.52 -11.81 -4.68
N ARG A 81 -3.31 -10.92 -3.71
CA ARG A 81 -2.69 -11.25 -2.42
C ARG A 81 -3.51 -12.27 -1.61
N LEU A 82 -4.83 -12.24 -1.69
CA LEU A 82 -5.71 -13.16 -0.97
C LEU A 82 -5.81 -14.53 -1.65
N LEU A 83 -5.61 -14.59 -2.96
CA LEU A 83 -5.78 -15.81 -3.77
C LEU A 83 -4.45 -16.53 -4.02
N ALA A 84 -3.38 -15.78 -4.31
CA ALA A 84 -2.05 -16.33 -4.46
C ALA A 84 -1.50 -16.75 -3.09
N PRO A 85 -0.76 -17.87 -3.00
CA PRO A 85 -0.03 -18.24 -1.78
C PRO A 85 0.81 -17.05 -1.31
N ASP A 86 0.89 -16.77 -0.01
CA ASP A 86 1.77 -15.69 0.47
C ASP A 86 3.24 -16.15 0.45
N LEU A 87 4.17 -15.23 0.20
CA LEU A 87 5.59 -15.53 0.29
C LEU A 87 6.02 -15.36 1.73
N ILE A 88 6.44 -16.45 2.39
CA ILE A 88 7.10 -16.36 3.70
C ILE A 88 8.55 -15.92 3.45
N ASN A 89 8.87 -14.67 3.79
CA ASN A 89 10.22 -14.11 3.68
C ASN A 89 10.93 -14.08 5.06
N ASP A 90 12.21 -13.70 5.07
CA ASP A 90 13.01 -13.69 6.31
C ASP A 90 12.50 -12.70 7.38
N ALA A 91 11.68 -11.70 7.00
CA ALA A 91 11.03 -10.75 7.90
C ALA A 91 9.72 -11.29 8.51
N ASP A 92 9.19 -12.41 8.02
CA ASP A 92 8.02 -13.09 8.61
C ASP A 92 8.38 -13.95 9.84
N LYS A 93 9.65 -13.91 10.26
CA LYS A 93 10.08 -14.55 11.51
C LYS A 93 9.42 -13.86 12.70
N PRO A 94 8.95 -14.62 13.70
CA PRO A 94 8.29 -14.04 14.89
C PRO A 94 9.17 -12.98 15.58
N GLY A 95 8.72 -11.74 15.59
CA GLY A 95 9.47 -10.59 16.10
C GLY A 95 8.78 -9.25 15.84
N TRP A 96 9.39 -8.17 16.35
CA TRP A 96 8.85 -6.81 16.19
C TRP A 96 8.91 -6.32 14.73
N GLU A 97 9.88 -6.80 13.95
CA GLU A 97 10.02 -6.47 12.52
C GLU A 97 8.84 -7.01 11.70
N SER A 98 8.40 -8.26 11.97
CA SER A 98 7.22 -8.83 11.34
C SER A 98 5.95 -8.02 11.68
N MET A 99 5.77 -7.65 12.95
CA MET A 99 4.64 -6.81 13.36
C MET A 99 4.66 -5.45 12.65
N ALA A 100 5.83 -4.81 12.57
CA ALA A 100 6.00 -3.54 11.84
C ALA A 100 5.66 -3.69 10.36
N ALA A 101 6.12 -4.75 9.69
CA ALA A 101 5.80 -5.02 8.29
C ALA A 101 4.29 -5.18 8.04
N HIS A 102 3.58 -5.90 8.92
CA HIS A 102 2.13 -6.03 8.84
C HIS A 102 1.43 -4.67 9.02
N VAL A 103 1.81 -3.91 10.04
CA VAL A 103 1.26 -2.56 10.29
C VAL A 103 1.49 -1.65 9.08
N THR A 104 2.70 -1.61 8.53
CA THR A 104 3.02 -0.84 7.33
C THR A 104 2.13 -1.26 6.15
N HIS A 105 1.91 -2.56 5.92
CA HIS A 105 1.00 -3.02 4.87
C HIS A 105 -0.44 -2.58 5.09
N TYR A 106 -0.96 -2.69 6.32
CA TYR A 106 -2.32 -2.23 6.63
C TYR A 106 -2.48 -0.74 6.43
N VAL A 107 -1.52 0.07 6.90
CA VAL A 107 -1.54 1.53 6.72
C VAL A 107 -1.51 1.88 5.23
N PHE A 108 -0.69 1.22 4.41
CA PHE A 108 -0.70 1.44 2.97
C PHE A 108 -2.03 1.05 2.34
N TYR A 109 -2.65 -0.07 2.70
CA TYR A 109 -3.96 -0.42 2.16
C TYR A 109 -5.02 0.60 2.54
N ILE A 110 -5.03 1.08 3.79
CA ILE A 110 -5.92 2.17 4.22
C ILE A 110 -5.70 3.42 3.36
N CYS A 111 -4.45 3.81 3.09
CA CYS A 111 -4.16 4.97 2.25
C CYS A 111 -4.57 4.76 0.79
N LEU A 112 -4.21 3.61 0.20
CA LEU A 112 -4.43 3.32 -1.21
C LEU A 112 -5.93 3.17 -1.56
N PHE A 113 -6.75 2.73 -0.62
CA PHE A 113 -8.22 2.75 -0.76
C PHE A 113 -8.81 4.08 -0.34
N GLY A 114 -8.39 4.63 0.79
CA GLY A 114 -8.98 5.82 1.40
C GLY A 114 -8.81 7.07 0.54
N LEU A 115 -7.64 7.27 -0.09
CA LEU A 115 -7.36 8.44 -0.93
C LEU A 115 -8.31 8.56 -2.13
N PRO A 116 -8.47 7.54 -3.01
CA PRO A 116 -9.40 7.65 -4.12
C PRO A 116 -10.87 7.69 -3.67
N LEU A 117 -11.22 6.99 -2.58
CA LEU A 117 -12.59 7.03 -2.04
C LEU A 117 -12.94 8.41 -1.46
N SER A 118 -12.02 9.05 -0.74
CA SER A 118 -12.23 10.40 -0.22
C SER A 118 -12.29 11.42 -1.36
N GLY A 119 -11.41 11.32 -2.36
CA GLY A 119 -11.47 12.17 -3.55
C GLY A 119 -12.80 12.02 -4.31
N TRP A 120 -13.31 10.79 -4.43
CA TRP A 120 -14.60 10.51 -5.06
C TRP A 120 -15.78 11.08 -4.25
N ALA A 121 -15.72 11.01 -2.93
CA ALA A 121 -16.72 11.64 -2.06
C ALA A 121 -16.71 13.17 -2.18
N MET A 122 -15.52 13.78 -2.19
CA MET A 122 -15.34 15.23 -2.31
C MET A 122 -15.95 15.78 -3.62
N ILE A 123 -15.60 15.18 -4.76
CA ILE A 123 -16.15 15.64 -6.06
C ILE A 123 -17.66 15.38 -6.17
N SER A 124 -18.15 14.25 -5.64
CA SER A 124 -19.59 13.93 -5.64
C SER A 124 -20.41 14.88 -4.77
N ALA A 125 -19.80 15.42 -3.70
CA ALA A 125 -20.46 16.40 -2.83
C ALA A 125 -20.41 17.83 -3.39
N THR A 126 -19.42 18.12 -4.26
CA THR A 126 -19.19 19.46 -4.83
C THR A 126 -20.00 19.72 -6.09
N ASP A 127 -19.96 18.79 -7.06
CA ASP A 127 -20.61 18.95 -8.37
C ASP A 127 -21.50 17.75 -8.69
N ARG A 128 -22.82 17.95 -8.52
CA ARG A 128 -23.85 16.92 -8.71
C ARG A 128 -24.12 16.58 -10.17
N THR A 129 -23.59 17.38 -11.09
CA THR A 129 -23.86 17.26 -12.53
C THR A 129 -22.62 16.86 -13.32
N ARG A 130 -21.45 16.81 -12.67
CA ARG A 130 -20.20 16.45 -13.33
C ARG A 130 -20.30 15.06 -13.93
N GLN A 131 -19.97 14.96 -15.20
CA GLN A 131 -19.72 13.67 -15.82
C GLN A 131 -18.27 13.30 -15.54
N LEU A 132 -18.07 12.35 -14.63
CA LEU A 132 -16.76 11.82 -14.34
C LEU A 132 -16.40 10.78 -15.40
N GLU A 133 -15.16 10.82 -15.84
CA GLU A 133 -14.62 9.84 -16.78
C GLU A 133 -13.31 9.25 -16.24
N THR A 134 -13.08 7.98 -16.53
CA THR A 134 -11.83 7.29 -16.29
C THR A 134 -11.31 6.69 -17.60
N LEU A 135 -9.99 6.60 -17.74
CA LEU A 135 -9.30 6.21 -18.98
C LEU A 135 -9.66 7.06 -20.21
N GLY A 136 -10.26 8.25 -20.01
CA GLY A 136 -10.63 9.20 -21.06
C GLY A 136 -11.91 8.87 -21.84
N PHE A 137 -12.63 7.81 -21.49
CA PHE A 137 -13.87 7.43 -22.19
C PHE A 137 -14.85 6.57 -21.37
N ILE A 138 -14.45 6.04 -20.21
CA ILE A 138 -15.33 5.24 -19.36
C ILE A 138 -16.03 6.16 -18.38
N LYS A 139 -17.36 6.29 -18.49
CA LYS A 139 -18.15 7.06 -17.52
C LYS A 139 -18.07 6.42 -16.13
N TRP A 140 -17.76 7.24 -15.14
CA TRP A 140 -17.72 6.85 -13.74
C TRP A 140 -18.90 7.50 -12.99
N PRO A 141 -19.64 6.75 -12.17
CA PRO A 141 -20.79 7.32 -11.47
C PRO A 141 -20.35 8.28 -10.35
N LEU A 142 -21.17 9.30 -10.09
CA LEU A 142 -21.11 10.04 -8.83
C LEU A 142 -21.68 9.17 -7.69
N LEU A 143 -21.29 9.44 -6.46
CA LEU A 143 -21.99 8.88 -5.31
C LEU A 143 -23.44 9.40 -5.26
N PRO A 144 -24.42 8.56 -4.84
CA PRO A 144 -25.83 8.91 -4.83
C PRO A 144 -26.17 9.88 -3.68
N LEU A 145 -25.72 11.13 -3.78
CA LEU A 145 -25.86 12.18 -2.77
C LEU A 145 -26.89 13.25 -3.16
N GLN A 146 -27.64 13.04 -4.24
CA GLN A 146 -28.52 14.07 -4.83
C GLN A 146 -29.64 14.56 -3.91
N ASP A 147 -30.10 13.71 -2.99
CA ASP A 147 -31.21 14.01 -2.08
C ASP A 147 -30.76 14.71 -0.78
N LEU A 148 -29.46 14.95 -0.61
CA LEU A 148 -28.91 15.61 0.56
C LEU A 148 -29.03 17.14 0.47
N SER A 149 -29.23 17.76 1.63
CA SER A 149 -29.18 19.22 1.76
C SER A 149 -27.76 19.76 1.53
N ASN A 150 -27.66 21.04 1.16
CA ASN A 150 -26.37 21.70 0.97
C ASN A 150 -25.49 21.62 2.23
N THR A 151 -26.08 21.78 3.42
CA THR A 151 -25.36 21.69 4.70
C THR A 151 -24.73 20.31 4.91
N GLN A 152 -25.45 19.24 4.57
CA GLN A 152 -24.93 17.87 4.67
C GLN A 152 -23.80 17.63 3.66
N LEU A 153 -23.96 18.14 2.43
CA LEU A 153 -22.95 18.00 1.40
C LEU A 153 -21.65 18.73 1.75
N TRP A 154 -21.74 19.95 2.28
CA TRP A 154 -20.57 20.67 2.78
C TRP A 154 -19.87 19.93 3.92
N ALA A 155 -20.63 19.29 4.81
CA ALA A 155 -20.04 18.47 5.87
C ALA A 155 -19.31 17.24 5.30
N ILE A 156 -19.87 16.59 4.26
CA ILE A 156 -19.24 15.45 3.58
C ILE A 156 -17.98 15.89 2.83
N GLU A 157 -18.07 16.97 2.06
CA GLU A 157 -16.98 17.53 1.28
C GLU A 157 -15.81 17.89 2.20
N ALA A 158 -16.06 18.65 3.27
CA ALA A 158 -15.03 19.00 4.25
C ALA A 158 -14.43 17.74 4.92
N ALA A 159 -15.25 16.79 5.38
CA ALA A 159 -14.74 15.57 6.00
C ALA A 159 -13.88 14.75 5.02
N ALA A 160 -14.29 14.67 3.76
CA ALA A 160 -13.56 13.99 2.70
C ALA A 160 -12.23 14.68 2.38
N GLU A 161 -12.22 16.02 2.31
CA GLU A 161 -11.00 16.82 2.13
C GLU A 161 -10.02 16.58 3.28
N TRP A 162 -10.46 16.71 4.54
CA TRP A 162 -9.61 16.47 5.72
C TRP A 162 -9.04 15.05 5.75
N MET A 163 -9.86 14.05 5.42
CA MET A 163 -9.41 12.67 5.31
C MET A 163 -8.39 12.51 4.18
N HIS A 164 -8.63 13.10 3.01
CA HIS A 164 -7.71 13.04 1.88
C HIS A 164 -6.34 13.62 2.26
N TRP A 165 -6.30 14.83 2.84
CA TRP A 165 -5.07 15.46 3.30
C TRP A 165 -4.34 14.65 4.37
N GLY A 166 -5.06 14.14 5.37
CA GLY A 166 -4.47 13.30 6.42
C GLY A 166 -3.84 12.02 5.86
N LEU A 167 -4.46 11.40 4.87
CA LEU A 167 -3.93 10.22 4.18
C LEU A 167 -2.74 10.56 3.29
N VAL A 168 -2.70 11.72 2.63
CA VAL A 168 -1.53 12.18 1.85
C VAL A 168 -0.32 12.36 2.78
N ILE A 169 -0.49 13.02 3.92
CA ILE A 169 0.58 13.20 4.91
C ILE A 169 1.07 11.83 5.41
N THR A 170 0.14 10.93 5.72
CA THR A 170 0.47 9.57 6.13
C THR A 170 1.29 8.84 5.07
N LEU A 171 0.91 8.95 3.79
CA LEU A 171 1.61 8.35 2.67
C LEU A 171 3.03 8.91 2.51
N LEU A 172 3.18 10.24 2.61
CA LEU A 172 4.49 10.93 2.54
C LEU A 172 5.45 10.47 3.64
N LEU A 173 4.95 10.11 4.82
CA LEU A 173 5.75 9.53 5.91
C LEU A 173 6.02 8.04 5.69
N MET A 174 5.02 7.28 5.26
CA MET A 174 5.13 5.82 5.13
C MET A 174 6.02 5.39 3.98
N ILE A 175 6.02 6.10 2.83
CA ILE A 175 6.88 5.78 1.68
C ILE A 175 8.37 5.72 2.08
N PRO A 176 8.98 6.75 2.68
CA PRO A 176 10.39 6.69 3.06
C PRO A 176 10.67 5.70 4.18
N ILE A 177 9.73 5.50 5.13
CA ILE A 177 9.86 4.45 6.16
C ILE A 177 9.92 3.07 5.51
N HIS A 178 9.02 2.80 4.57
CA HIS A 178 8.95 1.52 3.86
C HIS A 178 10.16 1.27 2.97
N ALA A 179 10.52 2.24 2.12
CA ALA A 179 11.68 2.14 1.25
C ALA A 179 12.98 2.06 2.07
N GLY A 180 13.09 2.84 3.14
CA GLY A 180 14.21 2.80 4.08
C GLY A 180 14.33 1.47 4.81
N ALA A 181 13.21 0.86 5.22
CA ALA A 181 13.20 -0.48 5.79
C ALA A 181 13.70 -1.52 4.78
N ALA A 182 13.19 -1.50 3.55
CA ALA A 182 13.65 -2.41 2.49
C ALA A 182 15.17 -2.25 2.21
N LEU A 183 15.66 -1.00 2.21
CA LEU A 183 17.08 -0.72 2.03
C LEU A 183 17.93 -1.16 3.23
N LYS A 184 17.44 -1.00 4.47
CA LYS A 184 18.08 -1.50 5.69
C LYS A 184 18.20 -3.04 5.64
N HIS A 185 17.12 -3.71 5.25
CA HIS A 185 17.09 -5.16 5.04
C HIS A 185 18.12 -5.62 3.98
N HIS A 186 18.23 -4.88 2.87
CA HIS A 186 19.21 -5.16 1.82
C HIS A 186 20.67 -4.89 2.24
N LEU A 187 20.97 -3.69 2.74
CA LEU A 187 22.34 -3.22 2.99
C LEU A 187 22.91 -3.71 4.32
N ILE A 188 22.08 -3.73 5.38
CA ILE A 188 22.51 -4.01 6.76
C ILE A 188 22.23 -5.47 7.11
N ASP A 189 20.98 -5.93 6.97
CA ASP A 189 20.61 -7.28 7.37
C ASP A 189 21.06 -8.34 6.35
N ARG A 190 21.21 -7.92 5.09
CA ARG A 190 21.52 -8.75 3.92
C ARG A 190 20.59 -9.95 3.84
N ASP A 191 19.30 -9.67 3.78
CA ASP A 191 18.27 -10.67 3.53
C ASP A 191 17.60 -10.47 2.17
N ASP A 192 16.58 -11.29 1.90
CA ASP A 192 15.91 -11.43 0.62
C ASP A 192 14.71 -10.49 0.44
N VAL A 193 14.33 -9.71 1.46
CA VAL A 193 13.12 -8.86 1.44
C VAL A 193 13.11 -7.91 0.24
N PHE A 194 14.23 -7.24 -0.02
CA PHE A 194 14.35 -6.35 -1.18
C PHE A 194 14.38 -7.11 -2.51
N HIS A 195 15.10 -8.23 -2.56
CA HIS A 195 15.28 -9.01 -3.79
C HIS A 195 14.00 -9.73 -4.21
N ALA A 196 13.14 -10.09 -3.27
CA ALA A 196 11.86 -10.75 -3.52
C ALA A 196 10.91 -9.90 -4.38
N MET A 197 11.08 -8.56 -4.38
CA MET A 197 10.29 -7.61 -5.18
C MET A 197 11.01 -7.08 -6.43
N LEU A 198 12.22 -7.59 -6.75
CA LEU A 198 12.92 -7.21 -7.97
C LEU A 198 12.47 -8.07 -9.16
N PRO A 199 12.21 -7.46 -10.34
CA PRO A 199 11.63 -8.19 -11.47
C PRO A 199 12.54 -9.30 -12.03
N VAL A 200 13.87 -9.16 -12.04
CA VAL A 200 14.78 -10.17 -12.65
C VAL A 200 16.21 -10.12 -12.09
N VAL A 201 16.44 -10.39 -10.79
CA VAL A 201 17.82 -10.55 -10.26
C VAL A 201 17.98 -11.87 -9.52
N PRO A 202 18.81 -12.84 -9.99
CA PRO A 202 19.12 -14.10 -9.30
C PRO A 202 19.36 -13.89 -7.80
N LEU A 203 18.70 -14.69 -6.94
CA LEU A 203 18.98 -14.65 -5.51
C LEU A 203 20.42 -15.12 -5.27
N LEU A 204 21.33 -14.18 -5.06
CA LEU A 204 22.58 -14.49 -4.39
C LEU A 204 22.25 -14.74 -2.93
N ARG A 205 22.17 -16.00 -2.49
CA ARG A 205 22.07 -16.33 -1.05
C ARG A 205 23.19 -15.59 -0.29
N PRO A 206 22.89 -14.55 0.50
CA PRO A 206 23.95 -13.75 1.11
C PRO A 206 24.62 -14.57 2.22
N LYS A 207 25.95 -14.75 2.16
CA LYS A 207 26.69 -15.37 3.27
C LYS A 207 26.77 -14.39 4.44
N ARG A 208 26.10 -14.72 5.55
CA ARG A 208 26.04 -13.88 6.77
C ARG A 208 27.42 -13.70 7.43
N THR A 209 27.74 -12.47 7.83
CA THR A 209 29.01 -12.13 8.49
C THR A 209 29.03 -12.52 9.98
N ARG A 210 30.22 -12.62 10.58
CA ARG A 210 30.40 -12.97 12.01
C ARG A 210 29.81 -11.90 12.95
N TRP A 211 29.86 -10.63 12.56
CA TRP A 211 29.35 -9.51 13.35
C TRP A 211 27.82 -9.51 13.41
N GLN A 212 27.15 -9.76 12.29
CA GLN A 212 25.68 -9.88 12.21
C GLN A 212 25.13 -11.04 13.08
N ARG A 213 25.87 -12.16 13.18
CA ARG A 213 25.50 -13.25 14.11
C ARG A 213 25.49 -12.79 15.57
N ARG A 214 26.42 -11.90 15.95
CA ARG A 214 26.48 -11.33 17.30
C ARG A 214 25.36 -10.31 17.53
N TRP A 215 25.06 -9.48 16.53
CA TRP A 215 23.97 -8.50 16.61
C TRP A 215 22.59 -9.17 16.75
N ARG A 216 22.25 -10.16 15.93
CA ARG A 216 20.99 -10.92 16.09
C ARG A 216 20.91 -11.68 17.41
N ALA A 217 22.05 -12.14 17.94
CA ALA A 217 22.09 -12.72 19.28
C ALA A 217 21.75 -11.67 20.36
N LEU A 218 22.20 -10.43 20.17
CA LEU A 218 21.84 -9.29 21.01
C LEU A 218 20.35 -8.96 20.89
N GLU A 219 19.82 -8.82 19.68
CA GLU A 219 18.39 -8.55 19.43
C GLU A 219 17.50 -9.64 20.03
N LYS A 220 17.84 -10.91 19.85
CA LYS A 220 17.13 -12.02 20.49
C LYS A 220 17.16 -11.92 22.00
N ARG A 221 18.30 -11.55 22.59
CA ARG A 221 18.43 -11.34 24.04
C ARG A 221 17.56 -10.18 24.49
N VAL A 222 17.65 -9.01 23.86
CA VAL A 222 16.84 -7.83 24.19
C VAL A 222 15.35 -8.11 24.04
N ALA A 223 14.92 -8.73 22.94
CA ALA A 223 13.53 -9.12 22.71
C ALA A 223 13.04 -10.20 23.70
N SER A 224 13.92 -11.07 24.18
CA SER A 224 13.58 -12.04 25.24
C SER A 224 13.41 -11.34 26.58
N THR A 225 14.33 -10.44 26.95
CA THR A 225 14.27 -9.64 28.18
C THR A 225 13.05 -8.74 28.20
N ALA A 226 12.74 -8.05 27.10
CA ALA A 226 11.56 -7.21 26.96
C ALA A 226 10.26 -8.02 27.13
N ARG A 227 10.18 -9.23 26.55
CA ARG A 227 9.02 -10.12 26.75
C ARG A 227 8.89 -10.61 28.19
N THR A 228 9.99 -10.93 28.85
CA THR A 228 9.99 -11.34 30.27
C THR A 228 9.56 -10.20 31.18
N LEU A 229 10.07 -8.98 30.96
CA LEU A 229 9.68 -7.79 31.72
C LEU A 229 8.21 -7.43 31.49
N TRP A 230 7.74 -7.50 30.24
CA TRP A 230 6.34 -7.26 29.89
C TRP A 230 5.38 -8.27 30.56
N ARG A 231 5.75 -9.55 30.60
CA ARG A 231 5.00 -10.58 31.32
C ARG A 231 5.02 -10.39 32.84
N GLY A 232 6.13 -9.89 33.39
CA GLY A 232 6.25 -9.55 34.81
C GLY A 232 5.39 -8.34 35.22
N LEU A 233 5.27 -7.35 34.33
CA LEU A 233 4.46 -6.14 34.55
C LEU A 233 2.95 -6.38 34.45
N LEU A 234 2.52 -7.39 33.68
CA LEU A 234 1.09 -7.69 33.50
C LEU A 234 0.46 -8.51 34.64
N GLY A 235 1.27 -9.07 35.55
CA GLY A 235 0.81 -9.88 36.69
C GLY A 235 0.01 -11.14 36.28
N PRO A 236 -0.03 -12.19 37.11
CA PRO A 236 -1.01 -13.26 36.88
C PRO A 236 -2.41 -12.68 37.13
N LYS A 237 -3.20 -12.47 36.07
CA LYS A 237 -4.65 -12.34 36.25
C LYS A 237 -5.14 -13.67 36.82
N ALA A 238 -5.56 -13.62 38.07
CA ALA A 238 -6.14 -14.73 38.81
C ALA A 238 -7.27 -15.39 38.02
N ILE A 239 -7.25 -16.72 38.02
CA ILE A 239 -8.40 -17.60 37.73
C ILE A 239 -9.44 -17.41 38.84
#